data_AF-A0AA36GZT9-F1
#
_entry.id   AF-A0AA36GZT9-F1
#
_cell.length_a   1.000
_cell.length_b   1.000
_cell.length_c   1.000
_cell.angle_alpha   90.00
_cell.angle_beta   90.00
_cell.angle_gamma   90.00
#
_symmetry.space_group_name_H-M   'P 1'
#
loop_
_entity.id
_entity.type
_entity.pdbx_description
1 polymer ?
#
loop_
_entity_poly.entity_id
_entity_poly.type
_entity_poly.pdbx_seq_one_letter_code
_entity_poly.pdbx_strand_id
1 'polypeptide(L)'
;MRALIFLYLLCYCYVPSKGIIEWMTTAARGSLFCKKKPVSNAQITIFDIAPRGRRQRLSEIGHPNKTGWFEIEGAARKLFRPFLMVKHWCNRKKVRKISPTIFCIDIPSHVPLKRILYRMRALIFLYLLCYCYVPSNGIIEWLTTGVRGLLYCKKKPVSHAQIIVFDIAPRGRRQQLSEIGHPNKTGWFKIEGAARKLFRPFLMVKHWCNRKKVGKISPTIFCIDIPSHVVNQEKRYWTIGFELSEEREGQRKC
;
A
#
# COMPACT_ATOMS: atom_id res chain seq x y z
N MET A 1 7.05 3.42 -17.23
CA MET A 1 5.75 2.98 -16.65
C MET A 1 5.48 1.48 -16.81
N ARG A 2 5.62 0.89 -18.01
CA ARG A 2 5.36 -0.56 -18.24
C ARG A 2 6.23 -1.53 -17.40
N ALA A 3 7.49 -1.21 -17.16
CA ALA A 3 8.38 -2.03 -16.33
C ALA A 3 7.98 -2.05 -14.83
N LEU A 4 7.46 -0.93 -14.31
CA LEU A 4 7.01 -0.81 -12.92
C LEU A 4 5.71 -1.59 -12.66
N ILE A 5 4.80 -1.61 -13.65
CA ILE A 5 3.57 -2.41 -13.59
C ILE A 5 3.90 -3.91 -13.56
N PHE A 6 4.91 -4.33 -14.34
CA PHE A 6 5.35 -5.72 -14.38
C PHE A 6 5.97 -6.15 -13.04
N LEU A 7 6.76 -5.29 -12.40
CA LEU A 7 7.35 -5.55 -11.08
C LEU A 7 6.27 -5.62 -9.98
N TYR A 8 5.27 -4.75 -10.03
CA TYR A 8 4.15 -4.73 -9.09
C TYR A 8 3.28 -6.00 -9.21
N LEU A 9 2.99 -6.44 -10.44
CA LEU A 9 2.26 -7.68 -10.70
C LEU A 9 3.02 -8.91 -10.23
N LEU A 10 4.35 -8.95 -10.43
CA LEU A 10 5.18 -10.03 -9.90
C LEU A 10 5.14 -10.09 -8.37
N CYS A 11 5.18 -8.96 -7.66
CA CYS A 11 5.03 -8.93 -6.21
C CYS A 11 3.64 -9.38 -5.72
N TYR A 12 2.57 -9.03 -6.43
CA TYR A 12 1.20 -9.42 -6.07
C TYR A 12 0.91 -10.91 -6.35
N CYS A 13 1.48 -11.45 -7.43
CA CYS A 13 1.39 -12.88 -7.76
C CYS A 13 2.28 -13.76 -6.89
N TYR A 14 3.32 -13.19 -6.25
CA TYR A 14 4.24 -13.92 -5.36
C TYR A 14 3.91 -13.76 -3.87
N VAL A 15 2.69 -13.34 -3.52
CA VAL A 15 2.15 -13.61 -2.19
C VAL A 15 1.55 -15.02 -2.25
N PRO A 16 2.24 -16.08 -1.80
CA PRO A 16 1.61 -17.39 -1.67
C PRO A 16 0.52 -17.28 -0.60
N SER A 17 -0.69 -16.91 -1.02
CA SER A 17 -1.90 -16.87 -0.17
C SER A 17 -2.37 -18.27 0.24
N LYS A 18 -1.67 -19.31 -0.20
CA LYS A 18 -1.84 -20.66 0.32
C LYS A 18 -0.80 -20.84 1.41
N GLY A 19 -1.23 -20.67 2.66
CA GLY A 19 -0.42 -20.93 3.84
C GLY A 19 0.34 -22.23 3.66
N ILE A 20 1.67 -22.15 3.60
CA ILE A 20 2.55 -23.30 3.48
C ILE A 20 2.25 -24.15 4.71
N ILE A 21 1.55 -25.27 4.51
CA ILE A 21 1.35 -26.27 5.55
C ILE A 21 2.71 -26.92 5.72
N GLU A 22 3.50 -26.38 6.64
CA GLU A 22 4.81 -26.94 6.98
C GLU A 22 4.57 -28.24 7.75
N TRP A 23 4.86 -29.37 7.12
CA TRP A 23 4.87 -30.65 7.80
C TRP A 23 6.19 -30.80 8.53
N MET A 24 6.12 -31.07 9.83
CA MET A 24 7.28 -31.39 10.66
C MET A 24 7.25 -32.89 10.94
N THR A 25 8.41 -33.53 10.77
CA THR A 25 8.61 -34.96 11.06
C THR A 25 9.40 -35.12 12.36
N THR A 26 9.14 -36.21 13.06
CA THR A 26 9.88 -36.64 14.24
C THR A 26 10.11 -38.14 14.18
N ALA A 27 11.24 -38.60 14.67
CA ALA A 27 11.61 -40.01 14.67
C ALA A 27 12.19 -40.40 16.02
N ALA A 28 11.93 -41.63 16.44
CA ALA A 28 12.51 -42.23 17.64
C ALA A 28 13.02 -43.63 17.32
N ARG A 29 14.23 -43.94 17.78
CA ARG A 29 14.83 -45.27 17.68
C ARG A 29 15.45 -45.67 19.00
N GLY A 30 15.47 -46.97 19.29
CA GLY A 30 16.00 -47.47 20.55
C GLY A 30 15.85 -48.97 20.72
N SER A 31 16.05 -49.45 21.95
CA SER A 31 15.87 -50.86 22.30
C SER A 31 15.16 -51.02 23.63
N LEU A 32 14.21 -51.94 23.70
CA LEU A 32 13.39 -52.20 24.89
C LEU A 32 13.81 -53.50 25.57
N PHE A 33 14.15 -53.38 26.85
CA PHE A 33 14.52 -54.51 27.70
C PHE A 33 13.62 -54.59 28.92
N CYS A 34 13.25 -55.82 29.27
CA CYS A 34 12.59 -56.18 30.52
C CYS A 34 13.59 -56.95 31.37
N LYS A 35 14.17 -56.28 32.37
CA LYS A 35 15.37 -56.77 33.09
C LYS A 35 16.52 -56.97 32.10
N LYS A 36 16.85 -58.22 31.75
CA LYS A 36 17.91 -58.58 30.79
C LYS A 36 17.38 -59.23 29.50
N LYS A 37 16.06 -59.28 29.29
CA LYS A 37 15.44 -59.90 28.11
C LYS A 37 14.86 -58.85 27.17
N PRO A 38 15.07 -58.97 25.85
CA PRO A 38 14.47 -58.05 24.88
C PRO A 38 12.94 -58.18 24.86
N VAL A 39 12.24 -57.07 24.66
CA VAL A 39 10.77 -57.02 24.58
C VAL A 39 10.34 -56.85 23.13
N SER A 40 9.85 -57.91 22.50
CA SER A 40 9.35 -57.87 21.11
C SER A 40 7.85 -57.59 20.99
N ASN A 41 7.07 -57.82 22.05
CA ASN A 41 5.60 -57.71 22.04
C ASN A 41 5.08 -56.37 22.60
N ALA A 42 5.88 -55.31 22.55
CA ALA A 42 5.45 -53.97 22.95
C ALA A 42 4.82 -53.21 21.78
N GLN A 43 3.89 -52.32 22.08
CA GLN A 43 3.34 -51.36 21.13
C GLN A 43 3.98 -50.01 21.36
N ILE A 44 4.49 -49.41 20.31
CA ILE A 44 5.16 -48.11 20.34
C ILE A 44 4.39 -47.15 19.45
N THR A 45 4.16 -45.94 19.92
CA THR A 45 3.46 -44.92 19.14
C THR A 45 3.93 -43.53 19.55
N ILE A 46 4.18 -42.67 18.57
CA ILE A 46 4.49 -41.26 18.81
C ILE A 46 3.17 -40.48 18.94
N PHE A 47 3.08 -39.66 19.98
CA PHE A 47 1.99 -38.72 20.19
C PHE A 47 2.53 -37.30 20.30
N ASP A 48 1.66 -36.33 20.01
CA ASP A 48 1.85 -34.92 20.35
C ASP A 48 0.79 -34.48 21.35
N ILE A 49 1.17 -33.58 22.24
CA ILE A 49 0.23 -32.88 23.12
C ILE A 49 -0.10 -31.55 22.45
N ALA A 50 -1.23 -31.50 21.76
CA ALA A 50 -1.72 -30.27 21.14
C ALA A 50 -2.05 -29.20 22.20
N PRO A 51 -2.11 -27.92 21.81
CA PRO A 51 -2.65 -26.87 22.67
C PRO A 51 -4.04 -27.29 23.17
N ARG A 52 -4.31 -27.12 24.47
CA ARG A 52 -5.47 -27.66 25.22
C ARG A 52 -5.35 -29.11 25.70
N GLY A 53 -4.15 -29.70 25.66
CA GLY A 53 -3.86 -30.99 26.30
C GLY A 53 -4.39 -32.23 25.56
N ARG A 54 -4.92 -32.06 24.35
CA ARG A 54 -5.41 -33.20 23.54
C ARG A 54 -4.23 -33.98 22.96
N ARG A 55 -4.27 -35.30 23.10
CA ARG A 55 -3.27 -36.19 22.51
C ARG A 55 -3.62 -36.47 21.05
N GLN A 56 -2.72 -36.13 20.14
CA GLN A 56 -2.82 -36.48 18.73
C GLN A 56 -1.80 -37.55 18.40
N ARG A 57 -2.24 -38.65 17.77
CA ARG A 57 -1.33 -39.69 17.29
C ARG A 57 -0.58 -39.18 16.06
N LEU A 58 0.75 -39.31 16.06
CA LEU A 58 1.63 -38.85 14.98
C LEU A 58 2.14 -39.96 14.07
N SER A 59 2.20 -41.18 14.59
CA SER A 59 2.73 -42.35 13.89
C SER A 59 1.71 -43.48 13.86
N GLU A 60 1.96 -44.47 13.00
CA GLU A 60 1.33 -45.78 13.13
C GLU A 60 1.84 -46.51 14.40
N ILE A 61 1.25 -47.67 14.71
CA ILE A 61 1.69 -48.48 15.86
C ILE A 61 2.88 -49.33 15.44
N GLY A 62 4.06 -49.00 15.95
CA GLY A 62 5.28 -49.78 15.77
C GLY A 62 5.41 -50.93 16.78
N HIS A 63 6.16 -51.96 16.42
CA HIS A 63 6.52 -53.07 17.28
C HIS A 63 8.04 -53.30 17.25
N PRO A 64 8.69 -53.52 18.39
CA PRO A 64 10.10 -53.91 18.38
C PRO A 64 10.31 -55.27 17.72
N ASN A 65 11.48 -55.46 17.13
CA ASN A 65 11.88 -56.75 16.57
C ASN A 65 12.23 -57.77 17.67
N LYS A 66 12.73 -58.95 17.27
CA LYS A 66 13.13 -60.02 18.20
C LYS A 66 14.28 -59.62 19.15
N THR A 67 15.11 -58.64 18.78
CA THR A 67 16.20 -58.12 19.64
C THR A 67 15.72 -56.96 20.53
N GLY A 68 14.43 -56.60 20.45
CA GLY A 68 13.85 -55.48 21.20
C GLY A 68 14.14 -54.12 20.58
N TRP A 69 14.78 -54.06 19.40
CA TRP A 69 15.09 -52.82 18.70
C TRP A 69 13.87 -52.29 17.94
N PHE A 70 13.72 -50.98 17.88
CA PHE A 70 12.65 -50.31 17.16
C PHE A 70 13.12 -49.00 16.51
N GLU A 71 12.42 -48.62 15.45
CA GLU A 71 12.49 -47.31 14.80
C GLU A 71 11.07 -46.93 14.37
N ILE A 72 10.66 -45.70 14.68
CA ILE A 72 9.32 -45.21 14.41
C ILE A 72 9.37 -43.73 14.05
N GLU A 73 8.64 -43.36 13.01
CA GLU A 73 8.53 -41.99 12.51
C GLU A 73 7.09 -41.50 12.59
N GLY A 74 6.91 -40.21 12.80
CA GLY A 74 5.62 -39.56 12.82
C GLY A 74 5.70 -38.14 12.25
N ALA A 75 4.57 -37.64 11.76
CA ALA A 75 4.49 -36.33 11.15
C ALA A 75 3.27 -35.54 11.66
N ALA A 76 3.45 -34.23 11.81
CA ALA A 76 2.37 -33.31 12.14
C ALA A 76 2.53 -31.98 11.40
N ARG A 77 1.42 -31.27 11.22
CA ARG A 77 1.44 -29.88 10.70
C ARG A 77 2.11 -28.89 11.65
N LYS A 78 2.15 -29.21 12.95
CA LYS A 78 2.86 -28.46 14.00
C LYS A 78 3.24 -29.48 15.07
N LEU A 79 4.51 -29.52 15.44
CA LEU A 79 4.97 -30.31 16.59
C LEU A 79 5.05 -29.39 17.82
N PHE A 80 4.34 -29.73 18.88
CA PHE A 80 4.38 -28.98 20.14
C PHE A 80 5.30 -29.67 21.15
N ARG A 81 4.90 -30.85 21.61
CA ARG A 81 5.58 -31.64 22.65
C ARG A 81 5.44 -33.13 22.30
N PRO A 82 6.20 -33.61 21.29
CA PRO A 82 6.14 -35.01 20.91
C PRO A 82 6.68 -35.89 22.03
N PHE A 83 6.03 -37.03 22.25
CA PHE A 83 6.49 -38.05 23.20
C PHE A 83 6.23 -39.45 22.64
N LEU A 84 7.08 -40.38 23.03
CA LEU A 84 6.98 -41.79 22.71
C LEU A 84 6.17 -42.50 23.78
N MET A 85 5.03 -43.10 23.42
CA MET A 85 4.26 -43.95 24.32
C MET A 85 4.57 -45.41 24.05
N VAL A 86 4.98 -46.14 25.10
CA VAL A 86 5.28 -47.57 25.04
C VAL A 86 4.27 -48.33 25.90
N LYS A 87 3.51 -49.24 25.29
CA LYS A 87 2.62 -50.18 26.00
C LYS A 87 3.23 -51.57 25.99
N HIS A 88 3.36 -52.19 27.16
CA HIS A 88 3.99 -53.51 27.27
C HIS A 88 3.38 -54.39 28.36
N TRP A 89 3.73 -55.68 28.30
CA TRP A 89 3.33 -56.71 29.27
C TRP A 89 4.50 -57.29 30.07
N CYS A 90 5.68 -56.64 30.03
CA CYS A 90 6.83 -57.03 30.85
C CYS A 90 6.43 -57.25 32.32
N ASN A 91 6.95 -58.33 32.93
CA ASN A 91 6.65 -58.79 34.29
C ASN A 91 5.18 -59.11 34.58
N ARG A 92 4.31 -59.24 33.57
CA ARG A 92 2.91 -59.65 33.73
C ARG A 92 2.61 -60.85 32.85
N LYS A 93 1.96 -61.88 33.42
CA LYS A 93 1.28 -62.89 32.59
C LYS A 93 0.10 -62.17 31.92
N LYS A 94 -0.13 -62.41 30.61
CA LYS A 94 -1.31 -61.91 29.88
C LYS A 94 -2.56 -62.56 30.48
N VAL A 95 -3.06 -62.05 31.59
CA VAL A 95 -4.35 -62.45 32.17
C VAL A 95 -5.40 -61.54 31.54
N ARG A 96 -6.52 -62.11 31.08
CA ARG A 96 -7.58 -61.46 30.28
C ARG A 96 -8.21 -60.18 30.87
N LYS A 97 -7.80 -59.72 32.06
CA LYS A 97 -8.36 -58.55 32.75
C LYS A 97 -7.33 -57.50 33.20
N ILE A 98 -6.04 -57.67 32.92
CA ILE A 98 -5.01 -56.74 33.40
C ILE A 98 -4.65 -55.76 32.28
N SER A 99 -4.67 -54.46 32.55
CA SER A 99 -4.24 -53.44 31.58
C SER A 99 -2.73 -53.51 31.33
N PRO A 100 -2.26 -53.23 30.10
CA PRO A 100 -0.83 -53.14 29.81
C PRO A 100 -0.19 -52.00 30.61
N THR A 101 1.07 -52.16 30.99
CA THR A 101 1.85 -51.08 31.59
C THR A 101 2.20 -50.07 30.49
N ILE A 102 2.12 -48.78 30.82
CA ILE A 102 2.38 -47.67 29.91
C ILE A 102 3.44 -46.78 30.53
N PHE A 103 4.47 -46.43 29.75
CA PHE A 103 5.36 -45.33 30.08
C PHE A 103 5.54 -44.41 28.87
N CYS A 104 5.89 -43.15 29.15
CA CYS A 104 6.07 -42.11 28.15
C CYS A 104 7.50 -41.57 28.24
N ILE A 105 8.13 -41.35 27.09
CA ILE A 105 9.45 -40.72 26.97
C ILE A 105 9.27 -39.43 26.16
N ASP A 106 9.66 -38.30 26.73
CA ASP A 106 9.64 -37.02 26.01
C ASP A 106 10.67 -37.03 24.88
N ILE A 107 10.26 -36.67 23.66
CA ILE A 107 11.17 -36.52 22.52
C ILE A 107 11.59 -35.05 22.50
N PRO A 108 12.89 -34.73 22.66
CA PRO A 108 13.35 -33.35 22.66
C PRO A 108 13.02 -32.70 21.31
N SER A 109 12.11 -31.72 21.33
CA SER A 109 11.81 -30.91 20.15
C SER A 109 12.92 -29.88 19.97
N HIS A 110 13.99 -30.27 19.29
CA HIS A 110 14.93 -29.31 18.73
C HIS A 110 14.25 -28.59 17.57
N VAL A 111 13.28 -27.72 17.85
CA VAL A 111 12.77 -26.80 16.84
C VAL A 111 13.91 -25.81 16.59
N PRO A 112 14.52 -25.78 15.38
CA PRO A 112 15.54 -24.78 15.09
C PRO A 112 14.85 -23.43 14.92
N LEU A 113 14.54 -22.76 16.04
CA LEU A 113 13.95 -21.41 16.09
C LEU A 113 14.73 -20.40 15.23
N LYS A 114 16.03 -20.64 15.02
CA LYS A 114 16.89 -19.82 14.17
C LYS A 114 16.46 -19.79 12.69
N ARG A 115 15.88 -20.86 12.15
CA ARG A 115 15.50 -20.93 10.72
C ARG A 115 14.23 -20.13 10.41
N ILE A 116 13.28 -20.11 11.36
CA ILE A 116 12.01 -19.37 11.23
C ILE A 116 12.27 -17.85 11.30
N LEU A 117 13.15 -17.42 12.22
CA LEU A 117 13.51 -16.01 12.38
C LEU A 117 14.20 -15.42 11.13
N TYR A 118 15.05 -16.21 10.45
CA TYR A 118 15.75 -15.75 9.25
C TYR A 118 14.81 -15.56 8.05
N ARG A 119 13.84 -16.46 7.87
CA ARG A 119 12.82 -16.33 6.80
C ARG A 119 11.87 -15.17 7.03
N MET A 120 11.47 -14.93 8.28
CA MET A 120 10.63 -13.77 8.64
C MET A 120 11.34 -12.45 8.37
N ARG A 121 12.64 -12.34 8.69
CA ARG A 121 13.43 -11.14 8.40
C ARG A 121 13.56 -10.84 6.91
N ALA A 122 13.78 -11.86 6.08
CA ALA A 122 13.87 -11.68 4.62
C ALA A 122 12.53 -11.19 4.01
N LEU A 123 11.40 -11.74 4.47
CA LEU A 123 10.08 -11.31 4.01
C LEU A 123 9.71 -9.90 4.46
N ILE A 124 10.05 -9.53 5.70
CA ILE A 124 9.86 -8.17 6.22
C ILE A 124 10.73 -7.17 5.44
N PHE A 125 11.98 -7.52 5.14
CA PHE A 125 12.89 -6.65 4.39
C PHE A 125 12.40 -6.45 2.94
N LEU A 126 11.90 -7.51 2.30
CA LEU A 126 11.31 -7.44 0.96
C LEU A 126 10.03 -6.59 0.94
N TYR A 127 9.17 -6.74 1.96
CA TYR A 127 7.97 -5.94 2.13
C TYR A 127 8.30 -4.45 2.33
N LEU A 128 9.28 -4.14 3.18
CA LEU A 128 9.74 -2.76 3.41
C LEU A 128 10.36 -2.16 2.15
N LEU A 129 11.16 -2.91 1.39
CA LEU A 129 11.69 -2.46 0.10
C LEU A 129 10.58 -2.12 -0.89
N CYS A 130 9.51 -2.93 -0.99
CA CYS A 130 8.35 -2.61 -1.82
C CYS A 130 7.60 -1.38 -1.31
N TYR A 131 7.43 -1.21 0.00
CA TYR A 131 6.73 -0.05 0.57
C TYR A 131 7.52 1.26 0.38
N CYS A 132 8.86 1.19 0.40
CA CYS A 132 9.73 2.33 0.10
C CYS A 132 9.86 2.62 -1.40
N TYR A 133 9.65 1.64 -2.28
CA TYR A 133 9.76 1.80 -3.75
C TYR A 133 8.44 2.05 -4.48
N VAL A 134 7.29 1.95 -3.83
CA VAL A 134 6.08 2.58 -4.36
C VAL A 134 6.20 4.06 -4.02
N PRO A 135 6.48 4.95 -4.98
CA PRO A 135 6.35 6.37 -4.71
C PRO A 135 4.88 6.63 -4.34
N SER A 136 4.60 6.75 -3.05
CA SER A 136 3.33 7.20 -2.49
C SER A 136 3.03 8.65 -2.86
N ASN A 137 3.91 9.29 -3.62
CA ASN A 137 3.64 10.50 -4.35
C ASN A 137 2.82 10.13 -5.57
N GLY A 138 1.49 10.03 -5.40
CA GLY A 138 0.61 10.45 -6.49
C GLY A 138 1.13 11.80 -6.96
N ILE A 139 1.74 11.83 -8.13
CA ILE A 139 2.32 13.04 -8.70
C ILE A 139 1.14 13.99 -8.85
N ILE A 140 1.02 14.94 -7.91
CA ILE A 140 0.05 16.02 -8.03
C ILE A 140 0.60 16.88 -9.14
N GLU A 141 0.17 16.61 -10.37
CA GLU A 141 0.50 17.41 -11.53
C GLU A 141 -0.18 18.78 -11.34
N TRP A 142 0.61 19.81 -11.10
CA TRP A 142 0.13 21.18 -11.06
C TRP A 142 0.12 21.71 -12.48
N LEU A 143 -1.05 22.07 -12.96
CA LEU A 143 -1.21 22.74 -14.25
C LEU A 143 -1.11 24.24 -14.04
N THR A 144 -0.24 24.88 -14.81
CA THR A 144 -0.05 26.34 -14.79
C THR A 144 -0.65 26.98 -16.04
N THR A 145 -1.15 28.21 -15.90
CA THR A 145 -1.54 29.07 -17.02
C THR A 145 -1.04 30.49 -16.77
N GLY A 146 -0.64 31.17 -17.84
CA GLY A 146 -0.09 32.52 -17.76
C GLY A 146 -0.69 33.43 -18.83
N VAL A 147 -0.96 34.67 -18.45
CA VAL A 147 -1.48 35.70 -19.35
C VAL A 147 -0.63 36.96 -19.22
N ARG A 148 -0.29 37.57 -20.35
CA ARG A 148 0.41 38.86 -20.39
C ARG A 148 -0.20 39.76 -21.44
N GLY A 149 -0.10 41.06 -21.27
CA GLY A 149 -0.74 41.95 -22.22
C GLY A 149 -0.63 43.42 -21.92
N LEU A 150 -1.36 44.20 -22.72
CA LEU A 150 -1.50 45.65 -22.60
C LEU A 150 -2.97 46.02 -22.43
N LEU A 151 -3.27 46.91 -21.47
CA LEU A 151 -4.58 47.47 -21.22
C LEU A 151 -4.63 48.95 -21.55
N TYR A 152 -5.55 49.33 -22.42
CA TYR A 152 -5.82 50.71 -22.83
C TYR A 152 -7.26 51.10 -22.51
N CYS A 153 -7.50 52.39 -22.35
CA CYS A 153 -8.82 52.99 -22.18
C CYS A 153 -8.82 54.29 -22.97
N LYS A 154 -9.61 54.39 -24.04
CA LYS A 154 -9.59 55.56 -24.94
C LYS A 154 -8.17 55.90 -25.39
N LYS A 155 -7.44 54.89 -25.89
CA LYS A 155 -6.02 54.97 -26.32
C LYS A 155 -5.01 55.36 -25.22
N LYS A 156 -5.40 55.46 -23.95
CA LYS A 156 -4.49 55.72 -22.81
C LYS A 156 -4.21 54.45 -22.01
N PRO A 157 -2.96 54.17 -21.61
CA PRO A 157 -2.65 53.00 -20.80
C PRO A 157 -3.35 53.06 -19.43
N VAL A 158 -3.78 51.90 -18.92
CA VAL A 158 -4.50 51.79 -17.65
C VAL A 158 -3.63 51.08 -16.61
N SER A 159 -3.19 51.80 -15.57
CA SER A 159 -2.34 51.26 -14.50
C SER A 159 -3.08 50.84 -13.22
N HIS A 160 -4.35 51.23 -13.08
CA HIS A 160 -5.13 51.01 -11.84
C HIS A 160 -6.17 49.89 -11.96
N ALA A 161 -6.12 49.09 -13.03
CA ALA A 161 -6.98 47.92 -13.15
C ALA A 161 -6.52 46.82 -12.19
N GLN A 162 -7.46 45.97 -11.77
CA GLN A 162 -7.16 44.71 -11.08
C GLN A 162 -7.34 43.56 -12.05
N ILE A 163 -6.38 42.66 -12.09
CA ILE A 163 -6.37 41.51 -12.98
C ILE A 163 -6.25 40.26 -12.12
N ILE A 164 -7.11 39.28 -12.36
CA ILE A 164 -7.14 38.04 -11.60
C ILE A 164 -7.45 36.88 -12.54
N VAL A 165 -6.72 35.78 -12.41
CA VAL A 165 -7.00 34.53 -13.12
C VAL A 165 -7.89 33.65 -12.26
N PHE A 166 -8.96 33.15 -12.84
CA PHE A 166 -9.90 32.23 -12.22
C PHE A 166 -10.04 30.95 -13.03
N ASP A 167 -10.54 29.89 -12.39
CA ASP A 167 -11.06 28.68 -13.04
C ASP A 167 -12.53 28.49 -12.68
N ILE A 168 -13.31 27.90 -13.59
CA ILE A 168 -14.67 27.44 -13.31
C ILE A 168 -14.63 25.92 -13.17
N ALA A 169 -14.73 25.43 -11.93
CA ALA A 169 -14.81 24.00 -11.65
C ALA A 169 -16.10 23.38 -12.24
N PRO A 170 -16.19 22.04 -12.39
CA PRO A 170 -17.35 21.33 -12.99
C PRO A 170 -18.71 21.58 -12.33
N ARG A 171 -18.74 22.22 -11.15
CA ARG A 171 -19.96 22.61 -10.43
C ARG A 171 -20.24 24.13 -10.51
N GLY A 172 -19.62 24.84 -11.45
CA GLY A 172 -19.78 26.28 -11.64
C GLY A 172 -19.09 27.14 -10.58
N ARG A 173 -18.35 26.55 -9.62
CA ARG A 173 -17.64 27.31 -8.58
C ARG A 173 -16.41 28.00 -9.18
N ARG A 174 -16.29 29.30 -8.95
CA ARG A 174 -15.12 30.10 -9.32
C ARG A 174 -14.01 29.87 -8.30
N GLN A 175 -12.84 29.43 -8.76
CA GLN A 175 -11.64 29.30 -7.95
C GLN A 175 -10.61 30.31 -8.43
N GLN A 176 -10.12 31.15 -7.54
CA GLN A 176 -9.03 32.07 -7.85
C GLN A 176 -7.72 31.28 -8.00
N LEU A 177 -7.02 31.49 -9.12
CA LEU A 177 -5.79 30.78 -9.45
C LEU A 177 -4.53 31.61 -9.22
N SER A 178 -4.65 32.93 -9.22
CA SER A 178 -3.56 33.89 -9.13
C SER A 178 -3.75 34.86 -7.98
N GLU A 179 -2.69 35.56 -7.58
CA GLU A 179 -2.81 36.80 -6.82
C GLU A 179 -3.42 37.91 -7.68
N ILE A 180 -3.79 39.03 -7.04
CA ILE A 180 -4.32 40.20 -7.74
C ILE A 180 -3.15 40.94 -8.41
N GLY A 181 -3.15 40.97 -9.74
CA GLY A 181 -2.19 41.71 -10.54
C GLY A 181 -2.66 43.13 -10.85
N HIS A 182 -1.70 44.03 -11.04
CA HIS A 182 -1.92 45.40 -11.49
C HIS A 182 -1.04 45.70 -12.72
N PRO A 183 -1.58 46.33 -13.78
CA PRO A 183 -0.75 46.81 -14.86
C PRO A 183 0.19 47.92 -14.39
N ASN A 184 1.33 48.04 -15.06
CA ASN A 184 2.28 49.13 -14.83
C ASN A 184 1.79 50.44 -15.49
N LYS A 185 2.63 51.48 -15.44
CA LYS A 185 2.33 52.80 -16.03
C LYS A 185 2.12 52.78 -17.55
N THR A 186 2.65 51.78 -18.26
CA THR A 186 2.44 51.60 -19.71
C THR A 186 1.22 50.74 -20.02
N GLY A 187 0.45 50.33 -19.00
CA GLY A 187 -0.70 49.44 -19.13
C GLY A 187 -0.31 47.97 -19.32
N TRP A 188 0.99 47.65 -19.23
CA TRP A 188 1.48 46.29 -19.39
C TRP A 188 1.28 45.47 -18.11
N PHE A 189 0.87 44.22 -18.26
CA PHE A 189 0.69 43.28 -17.16
C PHE A 189 1.17 41.88 -17.54
N LYS A 190 1.46 41.09 -16.50
CA LYS A 190 1.78 39.67 -16.58
C LYS A 190 1.28 38.99 -15.31
N ILE A 191 0.48 37.94 -15.46
CA ILE A 191 -0.16 37.23 -14.36
C ILE A 191 -0.15 35.72 -14.62
N GLU A 192 0.04 34.95 -13.56
CA GLU A 192 0.11 33.50 -13.61
C GLU A 192 -0.83 32.90 -12.56
N GLY A 193 -1.42 31.77 -12.89
CA GLY A 193 -2.21 30.98 -11.97
C GLY A 193 -1.89 29.50 -12.09
N ALA A 194 -2.09 28.78 -10.99
CA ALA A 194 -1.84 27.34 -10.92
C ALA A 194 -2.98 26.61 -10.21
N ALA A 195 -3.33 25.42 -10.70
CA ALA A 195 -4.24 24.51 -10.02
C ALA A 195 -3.86 23.05 -10.28
N ARG A 196 -4.31 22.16 -9.40
CA ARG A 196 -4.18 20.70 -9.58
C ARG A 196 -4.94 20.17 -10.80
N LYS A 197 -5.97 20.90 -11.22
CA LYS A 197 -6.77 20.61 -12.41
C LYS A 197 -7.33 21.93 -12.91
N LEU A 198 -7.23 22.16 -14.21
CA LEU A 198 -7.79 23.33 -14.87
C LEU A 198 -8.93 22.87 -15.77
N PHE A 199 -10.07 23.53 -15.68
CA PHE A 199 -11.25 23.17 -16.45
C PHE A 199 -11.56 24.21 -17.52
N ARG A 200 -11.77 25.46 -17.08
CA ARG A 200 -12.14 26.61 -17.91
C ARG A 200 -11.50 27.87 -17.31
N PRO A 201 -10.18 28.03 -17.44
CA PRO A 201 -9.50 29.21 -16.92
C PRO A 201 -9.97 30.46 -17.67
N PHE A 202 -10.13 31.56 -16.94
CA PHE A 202 -10.49 32.86 -17.51
C PHE A 202 -9.80 34.00 -16.77
N LEU A 203 -9.54 35.08 -17.49
CA LEU A 203 -9.02 36.34 -16.96
C LEU A 203 -10.19 37.23 -16.57
N MET A 204 -10.23 37.69 -15.33
CA MET A 204 -11.15 38.72 -14.86
C MET A 204 -10.39 40.03 -14.71
N VAL A 205 -10.92 41.09 -15.31
CA VAL A 205 -10.35 42.44 -15.21
C VAL A 205 -11.39 43.38 -14.61
N LYS A 206 -11.03 44.03 -13.50
CA LYS A 206 -11.84 45.07 -12.86
C LYS A 206 -11.21 46.43 -13.14
N HIS A 207 -12.00 47.39 -13.61
CA HIS A 207 -11.50 48.72 -13.95
C HIS A 207 -12.52 49.82 -13.73
N TRP A 208 -12.03 51.06 -13.77
CA TRP A 208 -12.81 52.29 -13.66
C TRP A 208 -12.73 53.17 -14.92
N CYS A 209 -12.25 52.61 -16.04
CA CYS A 209 -12.28 53.28 -17.35
C CYS A 209 -13.67 53.85 -17.65
N ASN A 210 -13.72 55.06 -18.22
CA ASN A 210 -14.94 55.79 -18.58
C ASN A 210 -15.89 56.15 -17.44
N ARG A 211 -15.50 55.97 -16.17
CA ARG A 211 -16.28 56.43 -15.02
C ARG A 211 -15.61 57.64 -14.38
N LYS A 212 -16.34 58.76 -14.28
CA LYS A 212 -15.94 59.88 -13.41
C LYS A 212 -16.06 59.38 -11.96
N LYS A 213 -15.06 59.62 -11.10
CA LYS A 213 -15.10 59.28 -9.67
C LYS A 213 -16.15 60.12 -8.94
N VAL A 214 -17.44 59.87 -9.17
CA VAL A 214 -18.55 60.58 -8.50
C VAL A 214 -19.29 59.55 -7.63
N GLY A 215 -18.87 59.40 -6.38
CA GLY A 215 -19.53 58.52 -5.39
C GLY A 215 -19.07 57.04 -5.36
N LYS A 216 -19.80 56.21 -4.60
CA LYS A 216 -19.59 54.75 -4.45
C LYS A 216 -20.01 54.00 -5.72
N ILE A 217 -19.28 54.21 -6.81
CA ILE A 217 -19.54 53.51 -8.07
C ILE A 217 -18.74 52.21 -8.12
N SER A 218 -19.43 51.09 -8.35
CA SER A 218 -18.81 49.78 -8.54
C SER A 218 -17.89 49.75 -9.76
N PRO A 219 -16.76 49.02 -9.72
CA PRO A 219 -15.91 48.83 -10.89
C PRO A 219 -16.66 48.08 -11.99
N THR A 220 -16.33 48.37 -13.25
CA THR A 220 -16.74 47.53 -14.37
C THR A 220 -15.88 46.27 -14.39
N ILE A 221 -16.51 45.12 -14.63
CA ILE A 221 -15.86 43.80 -14.64
C ILE A 221 -16.14 43.13 -15.98
N PHE A 222 -15.10 42.63 -16.64
CA PHE A 222 -15.24 41.76 -17.81
C PHE A 222 -14.36 40.52 -17.65
N CYS A 223 -14.80 39.45 -18.30
CA CYS A 223 -14.18 38.13 -18.27
C CYS A 223 -13.77 37.72 -19.68
N ILE A 224 -12.60 37.12 -19.81
CA ILE A 224 -12.07 36.60 -21.06
C ILE A 224 -11.61 35.16 -20.83
N ASP A 225 -12.16 34.22 -21.60
CA ASP A 225 -11.77 32.82 -21.52
C ASP A 225 -10.32 32.64 -22.02
N ILE A 226 -9.50 31.95 -21.23
CA ILE A 226 -8.11 31.65 -21.59
C ILE A 226 -8.11 30.36 -22.42
N PRO A 227 -7.50 30.34 -23.62
CA PRO A 227 -7.50 29.16 -24.46
C PRO A 227 -6.83 27.96 -23.79
N SER A 228 -7.45 26.78 -23.92
CA SER A 228 -6.97 25.54 -23.30
C SER A 228 -5.57 25.14 -23.75
N HIS A 229 -5.14 25.51 -24.96
CA HIS A 229 -3.82 25.20 -25.50
C HIS A 229 -2.66 25.95 -24.80
N VAL A 230 -2.96 26.96 -23.97
CA VAL A 230 -1.95 27.70 -23.19
C VAL A 230 -1.70 27.04 -21.83
N VAL A 231 -2.55 26.09 -21.44
CA VAL A 231 -2.42 25.36 -20.18
C VAL A 231 -1.29 24.33 -20.27
N ASN A 232 -0.45 24.25 -19.23
CA ASN A 232 0.60 23.25 -19.05
C ASN A 232 1.73 23.26 -20.10
N GLN A 233 1.91 24.36 -20.83
CA GLN A 233 3.10 24.56 -21.65
C GLN A 233 4.09 25.37 -20.83
N GLU A 234 5.16 24.71 -20.36
CA GLU A 234 6.25 25.36 -19.62
C GLU A 234 6.61 26.69 -20.31
N LYS A 235 6.28 27.81 -19.64
CA LYS A 235 6.64 29.19 -20.01
C LYS A 235 5.89 29.83 -21.20
N ARG A 236 4.76 29.30 -21.68
CA ARG A 236 3.94 30.03 -22.67
C ARG A 236 2.87 30.90 -22.01
N TYR A 237 3.02 32.22 -22.17
CA TYR A 237 1.97 33.17 -21.82
C TYR A 237 1.06 33.41 -23.01
N TRP A 238 -0.24 33.39 -22.77
CA TRP A 238 -1.18 33.97 -23.73
C TRP A 238 -0.96 35.48 -23.77
N THR A 239 -0.62 36.01 -24.94
CA THR A 239 -0.35 37.44 -25.11
C THR A 239 -1.58 38.12 -25.70
N ILE A 240 -2.09 39.14 -25.00
CA ILE A 240 -3.34 39.81 -25.36
C ILE A 240 -3.22 41.34 -25.24
N GLY A 241 -4.01 42.07 -26.01
CA GLY A 241 -4.11 43.53 -25.94
C GLY A 241 -5.56 43.95 -26.00
N PHE A 242 -6.00 44.79 -25.07
CA PHE A 242 -7.39 45.25 -25.01
C PHE A 242 -7.52 46.74 -24.82
N GLU A 243 -8.56 47.27 -25.48
CA GLU A 243 -9.11 48.57 -25.20
C GLU A 243 -10.41 48.41 -24.39
N LEU A 244 -10.41 48.91 -23.16
CA LEU A 244 -11.48 48.77 -22.16
C LEU A 244 -12.75 49.57 -22.49
N SER A 245 -12.72 50.37 -23.56
CA SER A 245 -13.86 51.19 -24.00
C SER A 245 -14.74 50.51 -25.05
N GLU A 246 -14.34 49.36 -25.58
CA GLU A 246 -15.05 48.63 -26.63
C GLU A 246 -15.47 47.24 -26.14
N GLU A 247 -16.73 46.86 -26.38
CA GLU A 247 -17.20 45.49 -26.18
C GLU A 247 -16.71 44.65 -27.38
N ARG A 248 -15.96 43.58 -27.11
CA ARG A 248 -15.37 42.71 -28.15
C ARG A 248 -15.96 41.31 -28.12
N GLU A 249 -15.93 40.66 -29.28
CA GLU A 249 -16.24 39.24 -29.43
C GLU A 249 -15.36 38.38 -28.49
N GLY A 250 -15.99 37.52 -27.69
CA GLY A 250 -15.31 36.73 -26.65
C GLY A 250 -15.22 37.39 -25.26
N GLN A 251 -15.64 38.65 -25.10
CA GLN A 251 -15.89 39.23 -23.79
C GLN A 251 -17.26 38.81 -23.28
N ARG A 252 -17.33 38.42 -22.01
CA ARG A 252 -18.60 38.23 -21.30
C ARG A 252 -18.64 39.08 -20.05
N LYS A 253 -19.84 39.50 -19.66
CA LYS A 253 -20.08 40.01 -18.30
C LYS A 253 -19.83 38.87 -17.31
N CYS A 254 -18.97 39.14 -16.34
CA CYS A 254 -18.80 38.30 -15.15
C CYS A 254 -19.96 38.53 -14.17
#